data_AF-A0A6I3JEM6-F1
#
_entry.id   AF-A0A6I3JEM6-F1
#
_cell.length_a   1.000
_cell.length_b   1.000
_cell.length_c   1.000
_cell.angle_alpha   90.00
_cell.angle_beta   90.00
_cell.angle_gamma   90.00
#
_symmetry.space_group_name_H-M   'P 1'
#
loop_
_entity.id
_entity.type
_entity.pdbx_description
1 polymer ?
#
loop_
_entity_poly.entity_id
_entity_poly.type
_entity_poly.pdbx_seq_one_letter_code
_entity_poly.pdbx_strand_id
1 'polypeptide(L)'
;MLDTHTTGSAAASEGPAPRGSSDLTGTPHRDDRRRQPLVRRRLAALLVVVCALLGAGAGLWWGLQQQATHRATSVVLVNPLEGNPFSPEGRGDELINLETEAQLARSDTMGKAVARALGEDQQDLLAAVSVKVPPNTQLLEVSATGSTAQQAALRAQAFAETYLAFRRSRTESARGDRAAELEEQIRAREAEQDELSRQLATAVPRSSRSAVLTQQIVNLSVQADELQAQLGATRAATPDPGQVVTPAVAGRSGLPGGPLATALLGLLAGAAVGWVGSGLGRQGGDGEQDTPAPDRMPDRAHAWPAPLLGTLPASAPATALATVRAALLAAERDRPLTALVCHPTEAPGSVVAVGLARSLAAARLRTVVVDVSRPLGPPGRGLADVLRGEVPLEQVLMAEGPYLRMLGAGGRPADLDDTLAGPAAADLLAELRETADVVLICTGAATGLRTQALAALADTVLLEVPAAAEGPAAAAAAVELLRRVGASTVRLLVVNGGAPASQVAPAAGPARPGAATRSRPRLRVRLSRWVSGRRTTVPEPALSVSGGSSHPPGGAG
;
A
#
# COMPACT_ATOMS: atom_id res chain seq x y z
N MET A 1 -1.15 -21.19 -146.71
CA MET A 1 -0.06 -21.80 -147.52
C MET A 1 0.76 -22.64 -146.57
N LEU A 2 0.91 -23.95 -146.87
CA LEU A 2 1.83 -24.95 -146.28
C LEU A 2 1.89 -25.00 -144.73
N ASP A 3 1.46 -26.08 -144.07
CA ASP A 3 2.16 -27.38 -143.98
C ASP A 3 3.58 -27.19 -143.40
N THR A 4 3.94 -27.72 -142.23
CA THR A 4 3.98 -29.16 -141.88
C THR A 4 3.97 -29.45 -140.36
N HIS A 5 3.90 -30.75 -139.98
CA HIS A 5 3.96 -31.27 -138.60
C HIS A 5 5.38 -31.36 -138.01
N THR A 6 5.50 -31.37 -136.66
CA THR A 6 6.34 -32.25 -135.79
C THR A 6 6.24 -31.73 -134.33
N THR A 7 5.39 -32.20 -133.40
CA THR A 7 5.32 -33.48 -132.64
C THR A 7 6.45 -33.74 -131.62
N GLY A 8 6.08 -33.87 -130.34
CA GLY A 8 6.91 -34.44 -129.24
C GLY A 8 7.73 -33.41 -128.45
N SER A 9 8.05 -33.63 -127.16
CA SER A 9 7.54 -34.60 -126.19
C SER A 9 7.75 -34.07 -124.75
N ALA A 10 7.07 -34.62 -123.74
CA ALA A 10 7.23 -34.23 -122.34
C ALA A 10 8.24 -35.11 -121.60
N ALA A 11 9.00 -34.54 -120.64
CA ALA A 11 9.09 -35.01 -119.23
C ALA A 11 10.25 -34.38 -118.41
N ALA A 12 9.92 -34.03 -117.15
CA ALA A 12 10.71 -34.13 -115.90
C ALA A 12 12.22 -33.78 -115.81
N SER A 13 12.52 -32.73 -115.03
CA SER A 13 13.46 -32.71 -113.88
C SER A 13 13.04 -31.53 -112.97
N GLU A 14 12.85 -31.63 -111.65
CA GLU A 14 13.63 -32.17 -110.51
C GLU A 14 14.81 -31.30 -110.05
N GLY A 15 14.59 -30.57 -108.93
CA GLY A 15 15.61 -30.09 -108.00
C GLY A 15 16.17 -28.66 -108.20
N PRO A 16 16.81 -28.07 -107.17
CA PRO A 16 16.53 -28.22 -105.74
C PRO A 16 16.59 -26.89 -104.94
N ALA A 17 16.02 -26.86 -103.73
CA ALA A 17 16.36 -25.86 -102.71
C ALA A 17 17.74 -26.19 -102.07
N PRO A 18 18.46 -25.25 -101.41
CA PRO A 18 18.35 -25.20 -99.94
C PRO A 18 18.77 -23.90 -99.18
N ARG A 19 18.34 -23.84 -97.90
CA ARG A 19 19.01 -23.26 -96.68
C ARG A 19 19.10 -21.74 -96.43
N GLY A 20 18.91 -21.41 -95.14
CA GLY A 20 19.21 -20.12 -94.48
C GLY A 20 17.95 -19.32 -94.10
N SER A 21 17.70 -18.91 -92.85
CA SER A 21 18.33 -19.22 -91.55
C SER A 21 17.30 -19.07 -90.40
N SER A 22 17.64 -19.49 -89.17
CA SER A 22 16.89 -19.18 -87.94
C SER A 22 17.08 -17.68 -87.54
N ASP A 23 16.36 -17.04 -86.59
CA ASP A 23 15.99 -17.50 -85.24
C ASP A 23 14.91 -16.65 -84.50
N LEU A 24 14.40 -17.21 -83.38
CA LEU A 24 13.89 -16.58 -82.14
C LEU A 24 12.73 -15.53 -82.09
N THR A 25 11.54 -16.03 -81.75
CA THR A 25 10.67 -15.65 -80.59
C THR A 25 10.63 -14.22 -79.99
N GLY A 26 9.41 -13.68 -79.77
CA GLY A 26 9.14 -12.60 -78.80
C GLY A 26 7.65 -12.22 -78.68
N THR A 27 7.16 -11.89 -77.48
CA THR A 27 5.73 -11.58 -77.19
C THR A 27 5.49 -10.11 -76.81
N PRO A 28 4.26 -9.56 -76.99
CA PRO A 28 3.95 -8.16 -76.67
C PRO A 28 3.92 -7.88 -75.15
N HIS A 29 4.64 -6.84 -74.73
CA HIS A 29 4.94 -6.56 -73.33
C HIS A 29 3.81 -5.76 -72.63
N ARG A 30 3.06 -6.42 -71.74
CA ARG A 30 2.13 -5.77 -70.77
C ARG A 30 2.79 -5.70 -69.39
N ASP A 31 3.42 -4.58 -69.00
CA ASP A 31 4.06 -4.53 -67.67
C ASP A 31 4.16 -3.16 -66.97
N ASP A 32 3.09 -2.34 -67.01
CA ASP A 32 3.04 -1.05 -66.28
C ASP A 32 2.16 -1.08 -65.01
N ARG A 33 1.67 -2.26 -64.59
CA ARG A 33 0.85 -2.41 -63.36
C ARG A 33 1.66 -2.78 -62.10
N ARG A 34 2.94 -3.16 -62.22
CA ARG A 34 3.74 -3.68 -61.09
C ARG A 34 4.42 -2.62 -60.22
N ARG A 35 4.49 -1.34 -60.63
CA ARG A 35 5.22 -0.28 -59.89
C ARG A 35 4.45 0.42 -58.77
N GLN A 36 3.11 0.41 -58.81
CA GLN A 36 2.26 1.16 -57.88
C GLN A 36 2.31 0.74 -56.38
N PRO A 37 2.42 -0.55 -55.98
CA PRO A 37 2.33 -0.92 -54.57
C PRO A 37 3.55 -0.48 -53.74
N LEU A 38 4.73 -0.38 -54.36
CA LEU A 38 5.97 0.01 -53.67
C LEU A 38 5.96 1.47 -53.20
N VAL A 39 5.46 2.38 -54.02
CA VAL A 39 5.36 3.82 -53.68
C VAL A 39 4.36 4.03 -52.53
N ARG A 40 3.19 3.39 -52.60
CA ARG A 40 2.17 3.47 -51.54
C ARG A 40 2.68 2.91 -50.21
N ARG A 41 3.39 1.77 -50.21
CA ARG A 41 4.02 1.21 -49.00
C ARG A 41 5.09 2.14 -48.40
N ARG A 42 5.88 2.84 -49.22
CA ARG A 42 6.87 3.84 -48.74
C ARG A 42 6.21 5.07 -48.12
N LEU A 43 5.16 5.61 -48.75
CA LEU A 43 4.41 6.76 -48.22
C LEU A 43 3.67 6.40 -46.91
N ALA A 44 3.11 5.19 -46.83
CA ALA A 44 2.52 4.66 -45.60
C ALA A 44 3.56 4.53 -44.47
N ALA A 45 4.74 3.96 -44.74
CA ALA A 45 5.81 3.86 -43.76
C ALA A 45 6.29 5.24 -43.27
N LEU A 46 6.38 6.22 -44.18
CA LEU A 46 6.68 7.62 -43.84
C LEU A 46 5.64 8.19 -42.85
N LEU A 47 4.34 7.98 -43.12
CA LEU A 47 3.25 8.41 -42.23
C LEU A 47 3.39 7.82 -40.82
N VAL A 48 3.65 6.51 -40.72
CA VAL A 48 3.86 5.82 -39.44
C VAL A 48 5.02 6.44 -38.65
N VAL A 49 6.16 6.68 -39.31
CA VAL A 49 7.36 7.28 -38.69
C VAL A 49 7.09 8.72 -38.24
N VAL A 50 6.40 9.53 -39.05
CA VAL A 50 6.05 10.92 -38.69
C VAL A 50 5.10 10.96 -37.50
N CYS A 51 4.05 10.13 -37.49
CA CYS A 51 3.13 10.05 -36.35
C CYS A 51 3.83 9.53 -35.07
N ALA A 52 4.74 8.55 -35.18
CA ALA A 52 5.53 8.06 -34.06
C ALA A 52 6.46 9.14 -33.48
N LEU A 53 7.14 9.93 -34.33
CA LEU A 53 8.01 11.03 -33.89
C LEU A 53 7.22 12.18 -33.24
N LEU A 54 6.05 12.53 -33.79
CA LEU A 54 5.15 13.54 -33.19
C LEU A 54 4.61 13.05 -31.83
N GLY A 55 4.20 11.79 -31.74
CA GLY A 55 3.78 11.17 -30.48
C GLY A 55 4.90 11.13 -29.44
N ALA A 56 6.14 10.79 -29.85
CA ALA A 56 7.31 10.83 -28.99
C ALA A 56 7.60 12.24 -28.46
N GLY A 57 7.52 13.26 -29.33
CA GLY A 57 7.69 14.66 -28.95
C GLY A 57 6.63 15.15 -27.95
N ALA A 58 5.36 14.81 -28.18
CA ALA A 58 4.27 15.12 -27.25
C ALA A 58 4.44 14.40 -25.90
N GLY A 59 4.80 13.11 -25.91
CA GLY A 59 5.06 12.31 -24.72
C GLY A 59 6.28 12.79 -23.92
N LEU A 60 7.31 13.31 -24.60
CA LEU A 60 8.46 13.95 -23.97
C LEU A 60 8.08 15.29 -23.33
N TRP A 61 7.38 16.16 -24.06
CA TRP A 61 6.91 17.46 -23.56
C TRP A 61 6.00 17.32 -22.33
N TRP A 62 5.04 16.40 -22.38
CA TRP A 62 4.14 16.06 -21.27
C TRP A 62 4.89 15.44 -20.07
N GLY A 63 5.93 14.64 -20.34
CA GLY A 63 6.82 14.09 -19.32
C GLY A 63 7.64 15.15 -18.59
N LEU A 64 8.15 16.14 -19.33
CA LEU A 64 8.92 17.26 -18.79
C LEU A 64 8.03 18.19 -17.94
N GLN A 65 6.77 18.44 -18.33
CA GLN A 65 5.83 19.23 -17.51
C GLN A 65 5.49 18.56 -16.17
N GLN A 66 5.35 17.23 -16.11
CA GLN A 66 4.93 16.53 -14.89
C GLN A 66 6.05 16.29 -13.85
N GLN A 67 7.33 16.54 -14.16
CA GLN A 67 8.45 16.05 -13.33
C GLN A 67 9.05 17.04 -12.33
N ALA A 68 8.65 18.31 -12.35
CA ALA A 68 9.28 19.36 -11.54
C ALA A 68 8.75 19.49 -10.09
N THR A 69 8.01 18.52 -9.56
CA THR A 69 7.53 18.53 -8.16
C THR A 69 8.17 17.42 -7.33
N HIS A 70 9.29 17.73 -6.69
CA HIS A 70 9.77 16.97 -5.55
C HIS A 70 8.80 17.15 -4.38
N ARG A 71 8.48 16.08 -3.65
CA ARG A 71 7.67 16.15 -2.42
C ARG A 71 8.51 15.75 -1.20
N ALA A 72 8.41 16.51 -0.13
CA ALA A 72 8.90 16.14 1.20
C ALA A 72 7.75 16.17 2.20
N THR A 73 7.86 15.38 3.27
CA THR A 73 6.88 15.32 4.34
C THR A 73 7.58 15.38 5.68
N SER A 74 7.14 16.30 6.55
CA SER A 74 7.48 16.37 7.97
C SER A 74 6.34 15.77 8.78
N VAL A 75 6.64 15.12 9.92
CA VAL A 75 5.64 14.52 10.81
C VAL A 75 5.71 15.18 12.17
N VAL A 76 4.59 15.76 12.61
CA VAL A 76 4.46 16.49 13.88
C VAL A 76 3.54 15.73 14.83
N LEU A 77 3.98 15.44 16.04
CA LEU A 77 3.13 14.99 17.14
C LEU A 77 2.49 16.20 17.80
N VAL A 78 1.16 16.15 17.97
CA VAL A 78 0.36 17.24 18.54
C VAL A 78 -0.15 16.83 19.91
N ASN A 79 0.52 17.31 20.96
CA ASN A 79 0.16 16.99 22.34
C ASN A 79 -1.08 17.81 22.80
N PRO A 80 -1.94 17.23 23.65
CA PRO A 80 -3.09 17.94 24.20
C PRO A 80 -2.64 19.05 25.15
N LEU A 81 -3.34 20.19 25.08
CA LEU A 81 -3.10 21.33 25.96
C LEU A 81 -4.07 21.27 27.14
N GLU A 82 -3.54 21.45 28.35
CA GLU A 82 -4.33 21.50 29.59
C GLU A 82 -5.35 22.65 29.54
N GLY A 83 -6.56 22.41 30.07
CA GLY A 83 -7.59 23.46 30.18
C GLY A 83 -8.50 23.66 28.96
N ASN A 84 -8.73 22.62 28.13
CA ASN A 84 -9.79 22.68 27.12
C ASN A 84 -11.18 22.77 27.80
N PRO A 85 -11.98 23.84 27.59
CA PRO A 85 -13.24 24.06 28.29
C PRO A 85 -14.32 22.99 27.99
N PHE A 86 -14.11 22.15 26.98
CA PHE A 86 -15.00 21.03 26.65
C PHE A 86 -14.57 19.69 27.28
N SER A 87 -13.39 19.60 27.90
CA SER A 87 -12.97 18.43 28.72
C SER A 87 -11.90 18.81 29.74
N PRO A 88 -12.28 19.05 31.01
CA PRO A 88 -11.34 19.41 32.07
C PRO A 88 -10.57 18.22 32.68
N GLU A 89 -10.98 16.97 32.42
CA GLU A 89 -10.37 15.76 33.05
C GLU A 89 -9.26 15.09 32.23
N GLY A 90 -8.92 15.58 31.03
CA GLY A 90 -7.67 15.23 30.35
C GLY A 90 -7.45 13.76 29.96
N ARG A 91 -8.52 12.96 29.78
CA ARG A 91 -8.38 11.61 29.20
C ARG A 91 -7.97 11.74 27.72
N GLY A 92 -6.75 11.29 27.43
CA GLY A 92 -5.93 11.74 26.28
C GLY A 92 -6.33 11.19 24.91
N ASP A 93 -7.50 10.56 24.81
CA ASP A 93 -8.08 9.94 23.62
C ASP A 93 -9.11 10.82 22.90
N GLU A 94 -9.57 11.92 23.52
CA GLU A 94 -10.56 12.83 22.93
C GLU A 94 -10.21 14.32 23.15
N LEU A 95 -10.79 15.22 22.34
CA LEU A 95 -10.67 16.69 22.39
C LEU A 95 -9.36 17.37 21.92
N ILE A 96 -8.64 16.78 20.97
CA ILE A 96 -8.04 17.59 19.89
C ILE A 96 -8.77 17.27 18.59
N ASN A 97 -9.50 18.23 18.02
CA ASN A 97 -9.97 18.10 16.65
C ASN A 97 -8.79 18.36 15.70
N LEU A 98 -8.05 17.30 15.39
CA LEU A 98 -6.83 17.37 14.57
C LEU A 98 -7.10 17.84 13.13
N GLU A 99 -8.32 17.69 12.62
CA GLU A 99 -8.71 18.27 11.33
C GLU A 99 -8.83 19.80 11.42
N THR A 100 -9.33 20.35 12.54
CA THR A 100 -9.28 21.79 12.81
C THR A 100 -7.84 22.29 13.00
N GLU A 101 -6.97 21.52 13.68
CA GLU A 101 -5.53 21.84 13.79
C GLU A 101 -4.82 21.77 12.42
N ALA A 102 -5.17 20.82 11.55
CA ALA A 102 -4.64 20.72 10.19
C ALA A 102 -5.08 21.89 9.29
N GLN A 103 -6.31 22.37 9.46
CA GLN A 103 -6.81 23.59 8.81
C GLN A 103 -6.10 24.84 9.36
N LEU A 104 -5.88 24.91 10.67
CA LEU A 104 -5.14 25.99 11.32
C LEU A 104 -3.67 26.05 10.87
N ALA A 105 -3.02 24.90 10.69
CA ALA A 105 -1.67 24.79 10.14
C ALA A 105 -1.56 25.27 8.66
N ARG A 106 -2.66 25.26 7.90
CA ARG A 106 -2.75 25.81 6.53
C ARG A 106 -3.36 27.22 6.45
N SER A 107 -3.62 27.87 7.59
CA SER A 107 -4.25 29.19 7.61
C SER A 107 -3.37 30.31 7.04
N ASP A 108 -3.99 31.41 6.59
CA ASP A 108 -3.29 32.58 6.06
C ASP A 108 -2.24 33.16 7.01
N THR A 109 -2.43 33.06 8.32
CA THR A 109 -1.46 33.56 9.32
C THR A 109 -0.20 32.70 9.34
N MET A 110 -0.33 31.37 9.26
CA MET A 110 0.79 30.45 9.11
C MET A 110 1.48 30.65 7.76
N GLY A 111 0.71 30.73 6.67
CA GLY A 111 1.22 31.01 5.33
C GLY A 111 2.04 32.30 5.27
N LYS A 112 1.54 33.39 5.86
CA LYS A 112 2.26 34.69 5.94
C LYS A 112 3.48 34.66 6.86
N ALA A 113 3.54 33.76 7.83
CA ALA A 113 4.73 33.58 8.68
C ALA A 113 5.82 32.81 7.92
N VAL A 114 5.49 31.66 7.33
CA VAL A 114 6.45 30.85 6.56
C VAL A 114 6.93 31.58 5.30
N ALA A 115 6.04 32.27 4.57
CA ALA A 115 6.40 33.07 3.40
C ALA A 115 7.48 34.12 3.72
N ARG A 116 7.36 34.82 4.85
CA ARG A 116 8.36 35.79 5.32
C ARG A 116 9.66 35.14 5.81
N ALA A 117 9.60 33.92 6.36
CA ALA A 117 10.79 33.18 6.78
C ALA A 117 11.58 32.60 5.59
N LEU A 118 10.91 32.25 4.49
CA LEU A 118 11.52 31.65 3.30
C LEU A 118 11.81 32.63 2.16
N GLY A 119 11.20 33.83 2.17
CA GLY A 119 11.30 34.80 1.08
C GLY A 119 10.50 34.42 -0.17
N GLU A 120 9.44 33.63 -0.01
CA GLU A 120 8.58 33.12 -1.08
C GLU A 120 7.19 33.77 -1.06
N ASP A 121 6.43 33.71 -2.17
CA ASP A 121 5.06 34.20 -2.19
C ASP A 121 4.10 33.30 -1.40
N GLN A 122 3.11 33.92 -0.74
CA GLN A 122 2.15 33.24 0.13
C GLN A 122 1.20 32.30 -0.64
N GLN A 123 0.75 32.69 -1.84
CA GLN A 123 -0.25 31.95 -2.61
C GLN A 123 0.37 30.69 -3.22
N ASP A 124 1.53 30.83 -3.86
CA ASP A 124 2.32 29.70 -4.38
C ASP A 124 2.69 28.71 -3.25
N LEU A 125 3.05 29.23 -2.08
CA LEU A 125 3.41 28.42 -0.92
C LEU A 125 2.22 27.63 -0.35
N LEU A 126 1.04 28.26 -0.20
CA LEU A 126 -0.17 27.58 0.29
C LEU A 126 -0.76 26.58 -0.73
N ALA A 127 -0.56 26.82 -2.03
CA ALA A 127 -0.85 25.86 -3.09
C ALA A 127 0.11 24.65 -3.07
N ALA A 128 1.38 24.86 -2.71
CA ALA A 128 2.41 23.83 -2.62
C ALA A 128 2.35 22.96 -1.36
N VAL A 129 1.55 23.32 -0.34
CA VAL A 129 1.53 22.64 0.98
C VAL A 129 0.17 22.02 1.30
N SER A 130 0.20 20.74 1.69
CA SER A 130 -0.93 19.95 2.18
C SER A 130 -0.59 19.34 3.54
N VAL A 131 -1.45 19.60 4.52
CA VAL A 131 -1.42 18.95 5.84
C VAL A 131 -2.49 17.86 5.86
N LYS A 132 -2.24 16.75 6.56
CA LYS A 132 -3.18 15.64 6.75
C LYS A 132 -3.09 15.05 8.16
N VAL A 133 -4.19 14.47 8.63
CA VAL A 133 -4.25 13.66 9.84
C VAL A 133 -4.34 12.18 9.44
N PRO A 134 -3.39 11.31 9.82
CA PRO A 134 -3.56 9.86 9.70
C PRO A 134 -4.61 9.36 10.71
N PRO A 135 -5.51 8.45 10.32
CA PRO A 135 -6.63 8.03 11.16
C PRO A 135 -6.16 7.37 12.45
N ASN A 136 -6.81 7.71 13.57
CA ASN A 136 -6.50 7.22 14.92
C ASN A 136 -5.05 7.53 15.38
N THR A 137 -4.49 8.67 14.96
CA THR A 137 -3.17 9.14 15.41
C THR A 137 -3.22 10.59 15.90
N GLN A 138 -2.29 10.97 16.77
CA GLN A 138 -2.04 12.36 17.19
C GLN A 138 -1.03 13.07 16.27
N LEU A 139 -0.92 12.64 15.01
CA LEU A 139 0.11 13.10 14.07
C LEU A 139 -0.47 14.02 12.99
N LEU A 140 0.30 15.05 12.63
CA LEU A 140 0.07 15.85 11.42
C LEU A 140 1.19 15.58 10.41
N GLU A 141 0.81 15.09 9.23
CA GLU A 141 1.70 14.96 8.07
C GLU A 141 1.70 16.27 7.28
N VAL A 142 2.77 17.05 7.41
CA VAL A 142 2.99 18.30 6.66
C VAL A 142 3.75 17.98 5.39
N SER A 143 3.05 17.85 4.26
CA SER A 143 3.65 17.58 2.95
C SER A 143 3.77 18.85 2.11
N ALA A 144 4.97 19.13 1.60
CA ALA A 144 5.22 20.25 0.69
C ALA A 144 5.82 19.79 -0.64
N THR A 145 5.52 20.52 -1.72
CA THR A 145 6.20 20.38 -3.01
C THR A 145 7.18 21.52 -3.28
N GLY A 146 8.21 21.24 -4.07
CA GLY A 146 9.21 22.21 -4.50
C GLY A 146 9.90 21.82 -5.80
N SER A 147 10.51 22.81 -6.46
CA SER A 147 11.30 22.65 -7.68
C SER A 147 12.57 21.82 -7.46
N THR A 148 13.04 21.76 -6.21
CA THR A 148 14.14 20.91 -5.76
C THR A 148 13.73 20.12 -4.53
N ALA A 149 14.39 18.98 -4.31
CA ALA A 149 14.27 18.18 -3.09
C ALA A 149 14.50 19.02 -1.81
N GLN A 150 15.50 19.92 -1.84
CA GLN A 150 15.85 20.76 -0.70
C GLN A 150 14.79 21.83 -0.42
N GLN A 151 14.23 22.48 -1.46
CA GLN A 151 13.13 23.44 -1.30
C GLN A 151 11.87 22.77 -0.74
N ALA A 152 11.53 21.57 -1.22
CA ALA A 152 10.39 20.82 -0.70
C ALA A 152 10.57 20.48 0.80
N ALA A 153 11.76 20.04 1.20
CA ALA A 153 12.08 19.77 2.60
C ALA A 153 12.02 21.04 3.47
N LEU A 154 12.64 22.13 3.02
CA LEU A 154 12.65 23.43 3.70
C LEU A 154 11.24 23.94 3.96
N ARG A 155 10.35 23.88 2.96
CA ARG A 155 8.94 24.26 3.07
C ARG A 155 8.20 23.42 4.12
N ALA A 156 8.27 22.09 4.02
CA ALA A 156 7.56 21.20 4.94
C ALA A 156 8.04 21.37 6.39
N GLN A 157 9.34 21.55 6.59
CA GLN A 157 9.93 21.77 7.92
C GLN A 157 9.52 23.13 8.50
N ALA A 158 9.59 24.21 7.72
CA ALA A 158 9.25 25.55 8.19
C ALA A 158 7.77 25.69 8.58
N PHE A 159 6.85 25.00 7.89
CA PHE A 159 5.44 24.91 8.32
C PHE A 159 5.28 24.18 9.66
N ALA A 160 5.94 23.02 9.82
CA ALA A 160 5.90 22.24 11.06
C ALA A 160 6.42 23.06 12.27
N GLU A 161 7.56 23.73 12.11
CA GLU A 161 8.17 24.56 13.16
C GLU A 161 7.33 25.81 13.47
N THR A 162 6.80 26.50 12.44
CA THR A 162 5.94 27.68 12.61
C THR A 162 4.64 27.34 13.33
N TYR A 163 4.02 26.21 13.01
CA TYR A 163 2.82 25.72 13.68
C TYR A 163 3.08 25.42 15.17
N LEU A 164 4.17 24.72 15.51
CA LEU A 164 4.55 24.46 16.90
C LEU A 164 4.89 25.75 17.67
N ALA A 165 5.57 26.71 17.03
CA ALA A 165 5.84 28.03 17.61
C ALA A 165 4.55 28.81 17.90
N PHE A 166 3.56 28.74 17.01
CA PHE A 166 2.24 29.35 17.22
C PHE A 166 1.48 28.68 18.38
N ARG A 167 1.47 27.33 18.48
CA ARG A 167 0.88 26.63 19.62
C ARG A 167 1.53 27.02 20.95
N ARG A 168 2.87 27.12 20.98
CA ARG A 168 3.62 27.58 22.17
C ARG A 168 3.20 28.99 22.56
N SER A 169 3.30 29.96 21.65
CA SER A 169 2.95 31.36 21.92
C SER A 169 1.51 31.51 22.40
N ARG A 170 0.54 30.81 21.79
CA ARG A 170 -0.86 30.83 22.22
C ARG A 170 -1.06 30.26 23.64
N THR A 171 -0.32 29.21 24.00
CA THR A 171 -0.36 28.58 25.32
C THR A 171 0.27 29.47 26.39
N GLU A 172 1.39 30.14 26.05
CA GLU A 172 2.07 31.09 26.92
C GLU A 172 1.21 32.33 27.19
N SER A 173 0.54 32.89 26.16
CA SER A 173 -0.45 33.97 26.35
C SER A 173 -1.60 33.56 27.25
N ALA A 174 -2.28 32.44 26.96
CA ALA A 174 -3.44 31.99 27.74
C ALA A 174 -3.10 31.70 29.22
N ARG A 175 -1.89 31.22 29.50
CA ARG A 175 -1.39 31.05 30.88
C ARG A 175 -1.04 32.38 31.55
N GLY A 176 -0.51 33.36 30.80
CA GLY A 176 -0.31 34.72 31.28
C GLY A 176 -1.62 35.41 31.67
N ASP A 177 -2.64 35.30 30.81
CA ASP A 177 -3.99 35.82 31.05
C ASP A 177 -4.61 35.18 32.30
N ARG A 178 -4.53 33.85 32.43
CA ARG A 178 -5.05 33.12 33.62
C ARG A 178 -4.27 33.42 34.90
N ALA A 179 -2.96 33.64 34.81
CA ALA A 179 -2.15 34.07 35.96
C ALA A 179 -2.57 35.48 36.43
N ALA A 180 -2.77 36.42 35.51
CA ALA A 180 -3.24 37.78 35.82
C ALA A 180 -4.64 37.78 36.47
N GLU A 181 -5.55 36.92 36.00
CA GLU A 181 -6.88 36.73 36.60
C GLU A 181 -6.80 36.20 38.04
N LEU A 182 -5.96 35.19 38.30
CA LEU A 182 -5.70 34.68 39.66
C LEU A 182 -5.05 35.74 40.55
N GLU A 183 -4.10 36.52 40.03
CA GLU A 183 -3.46 37.63 40.74
C GLU A 183 -4.45 38.76 41.09
N GLU A 184 -5.50 38.98 40.29
CA GLU A 184 -6.60 39.89 40.63
C GLU A 184 -7.52 39.31 41.73
N GLN A 185 -7.86 38.03 41.65
CA GLN A 185 -8.68 37.36 42.67
C GLN A 185 -7.99 37.30 44.04
N ILE A 186 -6.67 37.04 44.07
CA ILE A 186 -5.86 37.06 45.30
C ILE A 186 -5.91 38.46 45.93
N ARG A 187 -5.56 39.51 45.17
CA ARG A 187 -5.57 40.90 45.66
C ARG A 187 -6.96 41.35 46.15
N ALA A 188 -8.03 40.89 45.51
CA ALA A 188 -9.39 41.17 45.95
C ALA A 188 -9.72 40.53 47.30
N ARG A 189 -9.29 39.29 47.54
CA ARG A 189 -9.48 38.58 48.82
C ARG A 189 -8.61 39.12 49.94
N GLU A 190 -7.36 39.48 49.65
CA GLU A 190 -6.46 40.15 50.60
C GLU A 190 -7.04 41.51 51.04
N ALA A 191 -7.55 42.32 50.11
CA ALA A 191 -8.21 43.59 50.44
C ALA A 191 -9.49 43.43 51.28
N GLU A 192 -10.26 42.37 51.03
CA GLU A 192 -11.45 42.01 51.85
C GLU A 192 -11.04 41.58 53.26
N GLN A 193 -9.95 40.79 53.38
CA GLN A 193 -9.38 40.36 54.65
C GLN A 193 -8.86 41.55 55.48
N ASP A 194 -8.22 42.53 54.86
CA ASP A 194 -7.76 43.78 55.49
C ASP A 194 -8.93 44.65 56.00
N GLU A 195 -10.02 44.74 55.24
CA GLU A 195 -11.24 45.45 55.67
C GLU A 195 -11.89 44.79 56.88
N LEU A 196 -12.08 43.47 56.85
CA LEU A 196 -12.60 42.74 58.02
C LEU A 196 -11.65 42.82 59.23
N SER A 197 -10.34 42.87 59.01
CA SER A 197 -9.34 43.03 60.07
C SER A 197 -9.42 44.43 60.72
N ARG A 198 -9.63 45.49 59.93
CA ARG A 198 -9.87 46.85 60.45
C ARG A 198 -11.21 46.96 61.19
N GLN A 199 -12.25 46.23 60.76
CA GLN A 199 -13.51 46.12 61.51
C GLN A 199 -13.38 45.30 62.79
N LEU A 200 -12.53 44.27 62.82
CA LEU A 200 -12.26 43.48 64.03
C LEU A 200 -11.49 44.31 65.07
N ALA A 201 -10.53 45.13 64.63
CA ALA A 201 -9.76 46.03 65.50
C ALA A 201 -10.61 47.14 66.18
N THR A 202 -11.79 47.44 65.62
CA THR A 202 -12.75 48.41 66.20
C THR A 202 -13.93 47.76 66.91
N ALA A 203 -14.04 46.43 66.90
CA ALA A 203 -15.11 45.68 67.57
C ALA A 203 -14.83 45.47 69.07
N VAL A 204 -15.89 45.37 69.87
CA VAL A 204 -15.78 45.05 71.30
C VAL A 204 -15.18 43.64 71.48
N PRO A 205 -14.07 43.48 72.22
CA PRO A 205 -13.43 42.17 72.43
C PRO A 205 -14.37 41.13 73.01
N ARG A 206 -14.28 39.88 72.52
CA ARG A 206 -15.14 38.74 72.90
C ARG A 206 -16.64 38.93 72.63
N SER A 207 -17.05 39.93 71.86
CA SER A 207 -18.42 40.03 71.33
C SER A 207 -18.71 38.96 70.27
N SER A 208 -19.99 38.64 70.07
CA SER A 208 -20.44 37.75 68.98
C SER A 208 -20.00 38.26 67.59
N ARG A 209 -20.04 39.58 67.36
CA ARG A 209 -19.53 40.21 66.13
C ARG A 209 -18.02 39.96 65.93
N SER A 210 -17.22 40.08 66.99
CA SER A 210 -15.78 39.77 66.95
C SER A 210 -15.52 38.32 66.54
N ALA A 211 -16.28 37.36 67.07
CA ALA A 211 -16.14 35.94 66.72
C ALA A 211 -16.47 35.66 65.23
N VAL A 212 -17.53 36.28 64.70
CA VAL A 212 -17.92 36.14 63.28
C VAL A 212 -16.85 36.73 62.35
N LEU A 213 -16.33 37.92 62.65
CA LEU A 213 -15.28 38.56 61.86
C LEU A 213 -14.00 37.70 61.82
N THR A 214 -13.58 37.15 62.96
CA THR A 214 -12.42 36.22 63.01
C THR A 214 -12.65 34.98 62.13
N GLN A 215 -13.85 34.38 62.16
CA GLN A 215 -14.16 33.22 61.33
C GLN A 215 -14.18 33.54 59.82
N GLN A 216 -14.61 34.74 59.45
CA GLN A 216 -14.56 35.21 58.05
C GLN A 216 -13.12 35.46 57.59
N ILE A 217 -12.28 36.09 58.41
CA ILE A 217 -10.85 36.31 58.12
C ILE A 217 -10.11 34.98 57.91
N VAL A 218 -10.38 33.96 58.74
CA VAL A 218 -9.79 32.61 58.56
C VAL A 218 -10.24 31.96 57.25
N ASN A 219 -11.52 32.10 56.86
CA ASN A 219 -12.03 31.57 55.59
C ASN A 219 -11.40 32.26 54.38
N LEU A 220 -11.28 33.60 54.39
CA LEU A 220 -10.59 34.35 53.33
C LEU A 220 -9.11 33.98 53.22
N SER A 221 -8.42 33.75 54.35
CA SER A 221 -7.03 33.27 54.35
C SER A 221 -6.89 31.94 53.60
N VAL A 222 -7.74 30.95 53.90
CA VAL A 222 -7.71 29.64 53.23
C VAL A 222 -8.00 29.76 51.73
N GLN A 223 -8.90 30.67 51.32
CA GLN A 223 -9.16 30.95 49.90
C GLN A 223 -7.96 31.63 49.22
N ALA A 224 -7.26 32.54 49.90
CA ALA A 224 -6.05 33.16 49.38
C ALA A 224 -4.91 32.14 49.23
N ASP A 225 -4.70 31.28 50.23
CA ASP A 225 -3.73 30.18 50.19
C ASP A 225 -4.01 29.21 49.02
N GLU A 226 -5.29 28.87 48.78
CA GLU A 226 -5.69 28.03 47.64
C GLU A 226 -5.41 28.71 46.29
N LEU A 227 -5.80 29.97 46.13
CA LEU A 227 -5.54 30.73 44.89
C LEU A 227 -4.04 30.92 44.64
N GLN A 228 -3.23 31.15 45.69
CA GLN A 228 -1.77 31.21 45.59
C GLN A 228 -1.18 29.86 45.14
N ALA A 229 -1.71 28.72 45.64
CA ALA A 229 -1.31 27.40 45.17
C ALA A 229 -1.70 27.16 43.69
N GLN A 230 -2.90 27.58 43.27
CA GLN A 230 -3.34 27.51 41.86
C GLN A 230 -2.47 28.39 40.94
N LEU A 231 -2.10 29.60 41.38
CA LEU A 231 -1.19 30.49 40.66
C LEU A 231 0.23 29.90 40.55
N GLY A 232 0.73 29.29 41.63
CA GLY A 232 1.99 28.55 41.66
C GLY A 232 2.02 27.41 40.64
N ALA A 233 0.97 26.58 40.60
CA ALA A 233 0.82 25.50 39.62
C ALA A 233 0.75 26.03 38.18
N THR A 234 -0.05 27.08 37.94
CA THR A 234 -0.22 27.71 36.61
C THR A 234 1.10 28.26 36.06
N ARG A 235 1.95 28.84 36.92
CA ARG A 235 3.28 29.35 36.57
C ARG A 235 4.35 28.26 36.45
N ALA A 236 4.21 27.14 37.16
CA ALA A 236 5.18 26.05 37.17
C ALA A 236 5.02 25.04 36.02
N ALA A 237 3.83 24.96 35.40
CA ALA A 237 3.58 24.05 34.29
C ALA A 237 4.39 24.44 33.04
N THR A 238 5.09 23.49 32.41
CA THR A 238 5.83 23.72 31.15
C THR A 238 4.87 23.74 29.95
N PRO A 239 5.06 24.59 28.92
CA PRO A 239 4.26 24.52 27.69
C PRO A 239 4.77 23.41 26.77
N ASP A 240 3.97 22.36 26.58
CA ASP A 240 4.22 21.31 25.59
C ASP A 240 3.32 21.50 24.35
N PRO A 241 3.80 22.17 23.29
CA PRO A 241 3.05 22.34 22.05
C PRO A 241 3.03 21.07 21.17
N GLY A 242 3.74 20.00 21.54
CA GLY A 242 4.11 18.91 20.65
C GLY A 242 5.50 19.08 20.01
N GLN A 243 5.88 18.13 19.15
CA GLN A 243 7.25 18.04 18.60
C GLN A 243 7.28 17.44 17.18
N VAL A 244 8.33 17.78 16.41
CA VAL A 244 8.59 17.13 15.11
C VAL A 244 9.18 15.75 15.34
N VAL A 245 8.42 14.70 15.02
CA VAL A 245 8.82 13.28 15.16
C VAL A 245 9.68 12.82 14.00
N THR A 246 9.49 13.39 12.80
CA THR A 246 10.32 13.08 11.63
C THR A 246 10.54 14.37 10.84
N PRO A 247 11.80 14.86 10.73
CA PRO A 247 12.10 16.06 9.97
C PRO A 247 11.86 15.83 8.47
N ALA A 248 11.62 16.90 7.73
CA ALA A 248 11.24 16.80 6.32
C ALA A 248 12.33 16.14 5.45
N VAL A 249 12.06 14.93 4.94
CA VAL A 249 12.92 14.24 3.96
C VAL A 249 12.23 14.21 2.60
N ALA A 250 12.98 14.49 1.53
CA ALA A 250 12.46 14.52 0.17
C ALA A 250 12.33 13.11 -0.44
N GLY A 251 11.09 12.72 -0.75
CA GLY A 251 10.79 11.51 -1.51
C GLY A 251 11.00 11.72 -3.03
N ARG A 252 11.42 10.66 -3.73
CA ARG A 252 11.46 10.64 -5.19
C ARG A 252 10.07 10.37 -5.77
N SER A 253 9.25 11.41 -5.87
CA SER A 253 7.94 11.38 -6.53
C SER A 253 8.08 11.48 -8.04
N GLY A 254 7.88 10.38 -8.77
CA GLY A 254 7.85 10.34 -10.23
C GLY A 254 7.57 8.94 -10.77
N LEU A 255 7.10 8.85 -12.03
CA LEU A 255 6.93 7.58 -12.73
C LEU A 255 8.30 6.89 -12.94
N PRO A 256 8.44 5.58 -12.68
CA PRO A 256 9.69 4.87 -12.91
C PRO A 256 10.04 4.86 -14.40
N GLY A 257 11.21 5.41 -14.75
CA GLY A 257 11.70 5.53 -16.13
C GLY A 257 11.82 6.97 -16.66
N GLY A 258 11.40 7.99 -15.90
CA GLY A 258 11.62 9.40 -16.25
C GLY A 258 10.88 9.86 -17.52
N PRO A 259 11.30 10.95 -18.16
CA PRO A 259 10.56 11.54 -19.29
C PRO A 259 10.77 10.74 -20.59
N LEU A 260 11.77 9.85 -20.59
CA LEU A 260 11.98 8.85 -21.63
C LEU A 260 10.86 7.79 -21.64
N ALA A 261 10.30 7.43 -20.49
CA ALA A 261 9.19 6.47 -20.43
C ALA A 261 7.89 7.05 -21.02
N THR A 262 7.58 8.32 -20.76
CA THR A 262 6.42 8.99 -21.38
C THR A 262 6.66 9.28 -22.86
N ALA A 263 7.90 9.59 -23.28
CA ALA A 263 8.27 9.67 -24.69
C ALA A 263 8.10 8.32 -25.42
N LEU A 264 8.49 7.20 -24.80
CA LEU A 264 8.29 5.85 -25.35
C LEU A 264 6.80 5.49 -25.48
N LEU A 265 5.98 5.79 -24.47
CA LEU A 265 4.53 5.59 -24.56
C LEU A 265 3.90 6.46 -25.66
N GLY A 266 4.33 7.72 -25.77
CA GLY A 266 3.92 8.62 -26.85
C GLY A 266 4.34 8.12 -28.24
N LEU A 267 5.55 7.57 -28.36
CA LEU A 267 6.05 6.96 -29.60
C LEU A 267 5.19 5.78 -30.05
N LEU A 268 4.88 4.86 -29.12
CA LEU A 268 4.03 3.70 -29.39
C LEU A 268 2.60 4.10 -29.77
N ALA A 269 2.01 5.07 -29.07
CA ALA A 269 0.69 5.61 -29.41
C ALA A 269 0.68 6.29 -30.80
N GLY A 270 1.69 7.11 -31.10
CA GLY A 270 1.87 7.75 -32.40
C GLY A 270 2.07 6.74 -33.54
N ALA A 271 2.86 5.69 -33.31
CA ALA A 271 3.04 4.59 -34.26
C ALA A 271 1.72 3.84 -34.53
N ALA A 272 0.92 3.56 -33.50
CA ALA A 272 -0.38 2.90 -33.64
C ALA A 272 -1.38 3.75 -34.44
N VAL A 273 -1.47 5.06 -34.16
CA VAL A 273 -2.32 6.00 -34.92
C VAL A 273 -1.87 6.08 -36.38
N GLY A 274 -0.56 6.19 -36.62
CA GLY A 274 0.00 6.19 -37.97
C GLY A 274 -0.26 4.88 -38.72
N TRP A 275 -0.19 3.72 -38.03
CA TRP A 275 -0.44 2.41 -38.61
C TRP A 275 -1.89 2.26 -39.08
N VAL A 276 -2.87 2.63 -38.22
CA VAL A 276 -4.30 2.65 -38.58
C VAL A 276 -4.58 3.64 -39.72
N GLY A 277 -4.05 4.87 -39.62
CA GLY A 277 -4.22 5.91 -40.63
C GLY A 277 -3.60 5.60 -41.99
N SER A 278 -2.55 4.77 -42.02
CA SER A 278 -1.86 4.38 -43.26
C SER A 278 -2.65 3.44 -44.18
N GLY A 279 -3.76 2.86 -43.69
CA GLY A 279 -4.61 1.96 -44.45
C GLY A 279 -4.04 0.56 -44.73
N LEU A 280 -2.86 0.21 -44.18
CA LEU A 280 -2.23 -1.10 -44.40
C LEU A 280 -3.11 -2.28 -43.94
N GLY A 281 -3.92 -2.09 -42.89
CA GLY A 281 -4.89 -3.09 -42.41
C GLY A 281 -6.14 -3.27 -43.29
N ARG A 282 -6.19 -2.71 -44.51
CA ARG A 282 -7.34 -2.78 -45.43
C ARG A 282 -7.01 -3.43 -46.80
N GLN A 283 -6.02 -4.32 -46.84
CA GLN A 283 -5.81 -5.26 -47.95
C GLN A 283 -5.76 -6.69 -47.39
N GLY A 284 -6.89 -7.38 -47.50
CA GLY A 284 -7.12 -8.71 -46.89
C GLY A 284 -8.52 -9.23 -47.19
N GLY A 285 -8.91 -9.20 -48.48
CA GLY A 285 -10.07 -9.90 -49.00
C GLY A 285 -9.58 -10.98 -49.98
N ASP A 286 -10.07 -12.20 -49.79
CA ASP A 286 -9.82 -13.41 -50.58
C ASP A 286 -8.36 -13.89 -50.71
N GLY A 287 -8.04 -14.96 -49.98
CA GLY A 287 -6.79 -15.72 -50.08
C GLY A 287 -6.19 -16.11 -48.72
N GLU A 288 -6.00 -17.43 -48.51
CA GLU A 288 -5.21 -18.12 -47.47
C GLU A 288 -4.81 -17.33 -46.19
N GLN A 289 -5.37 -17.73 -45.04
CA GLN A 289 -5.02 -17.16 -43.73
C GLN A 289 -3.68 -17.64 -43.17
N ASP A 290 -2.58 -17.37 -43.87
CA ASP A 290 -1.21 -17.61 -43.36
C ASP A 290 -0.69 -16.35 -42.65
N THR A 291 -1.08 -16.18 -41.38
CA THR A 291 -0.72 -15.01 -40.56
C THR A 291 0.46 -15.36 -39.65
N PRO A 292 1.64 -14.72 -39.79
CA PRO A 292 2.77 -14.96 -38.91
C PRO A 292 2.51 -14.37 -37.52
N ALA A 293 2.05 -15.23 -36.60
CA ALA A 293 1.80 -14.85 -35.21
C ALA A 293 3.10 -14.48 -34.47
N PRO A 294 3.08 -13.50 -33.54
CA PRO A 294 4.18 -13.28 -32.62
C PRO A 294 4.30 -14.45 -31.64
N ASP A 295 5.54 -14.88 -31.37
CA ASP A 295 6.00 -15.92 -30.44
C ASP A 295 5.06 -17.11 -30.16
N ARG A 296 5.47 -18.27 -30.67
CA ARG A 296 4.79 -19.57 -30.52
C ARG A 296 4.63 -20.01 -29.05
N MET A 297 3.54 -19.59 -28.42
CA MET A 297 2.84 -20.46 -27.47
C MET A 297 2.35 -21.70 -28.26
N PRO A 298 2.62 -22.93 -27.79
CA PRO A 298 2.43 -24.12 -28.63
C PRO A 298 0.93 -24.39 -28.87
N ASP A 299 0.52 -24.32 -30.14
CA ASP A 299 -0.83 -24.69 -30.56
C ASP A 299 -1.05 -26.20 -30.50
N ARG A 300 -1.31 -26.68 -29.28
CA ARG A 300 -2.30 -27.71 -29.05
C ARG A 300 -3.51 -27.01 -28.48
N ALA A 301 -4.58 -26.95 -29.27
CA ALA A 301 -5.88 -26.42 -28.89
C ALA A 301 -6.56 -27.25 -27.78
N HIS A 302 -5.99 -27.21 -26.57
CA HIS A 302 -6.67 -27.56 -25.34
C HIS A 302 -7.72 -26.49 -25.09
N ALA A 303 -8.92 -26.70 -25.65
CA ALA A 303 -10.07 -25.85 -25.41
C ALA A 303 -10.32 -25.78 -23.90
N TRP A 304 -10.03 -24.62 -23.31
CA TRP A 304 -10.13 -24.43 -21.87
C TRP A 304 -11.58 -24.68 -21.41
N PRO A 305 -11.81 -25.48 -20.34
CA PRO A 305 -13.12 -26.01 -19.95
C PRO A 305 -14.12 -24.95 -19.44
N ALA A 306 -13.65 -23.72 -19.23
CA ALA A 306 -14.39 -22.57 -18.73
C ALA A 306 -13.77 -21.27 -19.28
N PRO A 307 -14.51 -20.14 -19.29
CA PRO A 307 -14.00 -18.86 -19.76
C PRO A 307 -12.73 -18.41 -19.03
N LEU A 308 -11.71 -18.02 -19.80
CA LEU A 308 -10.48 -17.44 -19.27
C LEU A 308 -10.72 -15.99 -18.84
N LEU A 309 -10.56 -15.70 -17.54
CA LEU A 309 -10.66 -14.34 -17.00
C LEU A 309 -9.39 -13.53 -17.24
N GLY A 310 -8.23 -14.20 -17.29
CA GLY A 310 -6.95 -13.58 -17.60
C GLY A 310 -5.76 -14.51 -17.37
N THR A 311 -4.58 -14.02 -17.73
CA THR A 311 -3.30 -14.64 -17.44
C THR A 311 -2.50 -13.75 -16.49
N LEU A 312 -1.82 -14.35 -15.51
CA LEU A 312 -0.93 -13.66 -14.56
C LEU A 312 0.46 -14.28 -14.63
N PRO A 313 1.56 -13.50 -14.52
CA PRO A 313 2.85 -14.09 -14.21
C PRO A 313 2.88 -14.53 -12.73
N ALA A 314 3.73 -15.50 -12.39
CA ALA A 314 3.87 -16.02 -11.02
C ALA A 314 4.14 -14.96 -9.93
N SER A 315 4.73 -13.82 -10.31
CA SER A 315 4.98 -12.68 -9.42
C SER A 315 3.76 -11.79 -9.16
N ALA A 316 2.64 -12.01 -9.86
CA ALA A 316 1.35 -11.31 -9.72
C ALA A 316 1.48 -9.79 -9.43
N PRO A 317 2.12 -9.01 -10.32
CA PRO A 317 2.32 -7.58 -10.10
C PRO A 317 0.99 -6.83 -10.08
N ALA A 318 0.94 -5.73 -9.33
CA ALA A 318 -0.28 -4.94 -9.11
C ALA A 318 -0.99 -4.49 -10.41
N THR A 319 -0.24 -4.26 -11.50
CA THR A 319 -0.80 -3.96 -12.83
C THR A 319 -1.56 -5.13 -13.43
N ALA A 320 -1.03 -6.35 -13.36
CA ALA A 320 -1.69 -7.55 -13.86
C ALA A 320 -2.92 -7.91 -13.00
N LEU A 321 -2.81 -7.75 -11.68
CA LEU A 321 -3.93 -7.87 -10.75
C LEU A 321 -5.02 -6.79 -10.96
N ALA A 322 -4.65 -5.59 -11.41
CA ALA A 322 -5.62 -4.57 -11.82
C ALA A 322 -6.35 -4.94 -13.12
N THR A 323 -5.69 -5.61 -14.07
CA THR A 323 -6.34 -6.17 -15.26
C THR A 323 -7.32 -7.29 -14.90
N VAL A 324 -6.92 -8.24 -14.04
CA VAL A 324 -7.80 -9.32 -13.58
C VAL A 324 -8.99 -8.78 -12.77
N ARG A 325 -8.78 -7.75 -11.93
CA ARG A 325 -9.87 -7.02 -11.28
C ARG A 325 -10.82 -6.38 -12.30
N ALA A 326 -10.29 -5.69 -13.32
CA ALA A 326 -11.14 -5.05 -14.33
C ALA A 326 -11.97 -6.08 -15.11
N ALA A 327 -11.37 -7.23 -15.46
CA ALA A 327 -12.06 -8.34 -16.07
C ALA A 327 -13.14 -8.93 -15.14
N LEU A 328 -12.84 -9.15 -13.85
CA LEU A 328 -13.80 -9.66 -12.87
C LEU A 328 -15.00 -8.73 -12.72
N LEU A 329 -14.76 -7.44 -12.50
CA LEU A 329 -15.81 -6.44 -12.30
C LEU A 329 -16.65 -6.14 -13.56
N ALA A 330 -16.15 -6.50 -14.74
CA ALA A 330 -16.88 -6.40 -16.01
C ALA A 330 -17.65 -7.68 -16.35
N ALA A 331 -17.13 -8.85 -15.96
CA ALA A 331 -17.74 -10.15 -16.16
C ALA A 331 -18.84 -10.44 -15.13
N GLU A 332 -18.69 -9.97 -13.90
CA GLU A 332 -19.69 -10.00 -12.84
C GLU A 332 -20.22 -8.59 -12.58
N ARG A 333 -21.50 -8.36 -12.84
CA ARG A 333 -22.12 -7.02 -12.73
C ARG A 333 -22.80 -6.78 -11.39
N ASP A 334 -23.40 -7.83 -10.83
CA ASP A 334 -24.22 -7.72 -9.62
C ASP A 334 -23.35 -7.56 -8.36
N ARG A 335 -23.86 -6.81 -7.38
CA ARG A 335 -23.18 -6.51 -6.11
C ARG A 335 -24.18 -6.63 -4.97
N PRO A 336 -23.76 -7.10 -3.78
CA PRO A 336 -22.40 -7.50 -3.40
C PRO A 336 -21.96 -8.83 -4.05
N LEU A 337 -20.69 -8.93 -4.46
CA LEU A 337 -20.16 -10.08 -5.20
C LEU A 337 -19.41 -11.06 -4.28
N THR A 338 -19.81 -12.33 -4.23
CA THR A 338 -19.07 -13.42 -3.58
C THR A 338 -18.29 -14.23 -4.62
N ALA A 339 -16.96 -14.14 -4.56
CA ALA A 339 -16.05 -14.85 -5.46
C ALA A 339 -15.17 -15.86 -4.68
N LEU A 340 -15.32 -17.14 -5.00
CA LEU A 340 -14.47 -18.22 -4.48
C LEU A 340 -13.15 -18.26 -5.28
N VAL A 341 -12.03 -18.54 -4.62
CA VAL A 341 -10.71 -18.74 -5.25
C VAL A 341 -10.12 -20.07 -4.80
N CYS A 342 -9.84 -20.96 -5.75
CA CYS A 342 -9.39 -22.33 -5.50
C CYS A 342 -8.42 -22.83 -6.58
N HIS A 343 -7.74 -23.94 -6.30
CA HIS A 343 -6.78 -24.60 -7.20
C HIS A 343 -7.33 -25.93 -7.73
N PRO A 344 -6.93 -26.43 -8.92
CA PRO A 344 -7.43 -27.70 -9.44
C PRO A 344 -6.90 -28.93 -8.66
N THR A 345 -5.75 -28.78 -8.01
CA THR A 345 -5.10 -29.77 -7.13
C THR A 345 -4.67 -29.08 -5.84
N GLU A 346 -4.09 -29.81 -4.87
CA GLU A 346 -3.49 -29.16 -3.70
C GLU A 346 -2.35 -28.23 -4.11
N ALA A 347 -2.34 -27.04 -3.51
CA ALA A 347 -1.31 -26.01 -3.70
C ALA A 347 -1.19 -25.18 -2.41
N PRO A 348 0.01 -24.67 -2.06
CA PRO A 348 0.16 -23.74 -0.95
C PRO A 348 -0.63 -22.46 -1.25
N GLY A 349 -1.59 -22.12 -0.37
CA GLY A 349 -2.75 -21.25 -0.68
C GLY A 349 -2.46 -19.92 -1.39
N SER A 350 -3.41 -19.46 -2.19
CA SER A 350 -3.20 -18.42 -3.20
C SER A 350 -2.57 -17.12 -2.66
N VAL A 351 -1.50 -16.68 -3.34
CA VAL A 351 -0.93 -15.33 -3.24
C VAL A 351 -1.71 -14.35 -4.12
N VAL A 352 -2.27 -14.85 -5.23
CA VAL A 352 -3.03 -14.10 -6.23
C VAL A 352 -4.34 -13.57 -5.66
N ALA A 353 -5.05 -14.35 -4.83
CA ALA A 353 -6.30 -13.95 -4.18
C ALA A 353 -6.11 -12.75 -3.25
N VAL A 354 -5.07 -12.76 -2.41
CA VAL A 354 -4.71 -11.63 -1.52
C VAL A 354 -4.26 -10.42 -2.35
N GLY A 355 -3.52 -10.64 -3.43
CA GLY A 355 -3.17 -9.58 -4.38
C GLY A 355 -4.39 -8.94 -5.06
N LEU A 356 -5.36 -9.76 -5.47
CA LEU A 356 -6.61 -9.34 -6.09
C LEU A 356 -7.48 -8.55 -5.10
N ALA A 357 -7.56 -9.00 -3.84
CA ALA A 357 -8.23 -8.28 -2.77
C ALA A 357 -7.64 -6.89 -2.52
N ARG A 358 -6.30 -6.78 -2.45
CA ARG A 358 -5.61 -5.48 -2.38
C ARG A 358 -5.89 -4.61 -3.61
N SER A 359 -6.01 -5.20 -4.80
CA SER A 359 -6.39 -4.46 -6.03
C SER A 359 -7.83 -3.94 -5.98
N LEU A 360 -8.76 -4.69 -5.39
CA LEU A 360 -10.17 -4.28 -5.18
C LEU A 360 -10.28 -3.17 -4.14
N ALA A 361 -9.60 -3.31 -3.00
CA ALA A 361 -9.53 -2.29 -1.96
C ALA A 361 -8.85 -0.99 -2.45
N ALA A 362 -7.81 -1.10 -3.30
CA ALA A 362 -7.20 0.05 -3.96
C ALA A 362 -8.15 0.78 -4.93
N ALA A 363 -9.16 0.09 -5.46
CA ALA A 363 -10.26 0.68 -6.22
C ALA A 363 -11.43 1.20 -5.34
N ARG A 364 -11.23 1.24 -4.00
CA ARG A 364 -12.21 1.67 -2.98
C ARG A 364 -13.47 0.79 -2.86
N LEU A 365 -13.42 -0.45 -3.34
CA LEU A 365 -14.46 -1.44 -3.06
C LEU A 365 -14.22 -2.04 -1.68
N ARG A 366 -15.22 -1.99 -0.79
CA ARG A 366 -15.19 -2.66 0.51
C ARG A 366 -15.03 -4.15 0.27
N THR A 367 -13.85 -4.67 0.58
CA THR A 367 -13.46 -6.05 0.25
C THR A 367 -13.24 -6.82 1.54
N VAL A 368 -13.85 -8.00 1.68
CA VAL A 368 -13.51 -8.95 2.76
C VAL A 368 -12.84 -10.17 2.15
N VAL A 369 -11.73 -10.62 2.75
CA VAL A 369 -11.08 -11.89 2.42
C VAL A 369 -11.38 -12.91 3.52
N VAL A 370 -11.88 -14.09 3.15
CA VAL A 370 -12.11 -15.22 4.06
C VAL A 370 -11.18 -16.37 3.64
N ASP A 371 -10.09 -16.60 4.39
CA ASP A 371 -9.15 -17.70 4.13
C ASP A 371 -9.50 -18.92 5.00
N VAL A 372 -10.12 -19.93 4.40
CA VAL A 372 -10.58 -21.15 5.09
C VAL A 372 -9.46 -22.20 5.25
N SER A 373 -8.25 -21.86 4.78
CA SER A 373 -7.07 -22.73 4.75
C SER A 373 -5.92 -22.22 5.64
N ARG A 374 -5.92 -20.94 6.03
CA ARG A 374 -4.92 -20.33 6.92
C ARG A 374 -5.52 -19.75 8.20
N PRO A 375 -4.88 -19.91 9.36
CA PRO A 375 -5.20 -19.15 10.56
C PRO A 375 -4.65 -17.72 10.43
N LEU A 376 -5.44 -16.83 9.81
CA LEU A 376 -5.26 -15.37 9.87
C LEU A 376 -6.07 -14.81 11.05
N GLY A 377 -5.55 -13.79 11.73
CA GLY A 377 -6.22 -13.14 12.85
C GLY A 377 -5.58 -13.40 14.23
N PRO A 378 -6.28 -13.06 15.33
CA PRO A 378 -5.77 -13.26 16.69
C PRO A 378 -5.60 -14.76 17.02
N PRO A 379 -4.60 -15.13 17.85
CA PRO A 379 -4.25 -16.52 18.07
C PRO A 379 -5.41 -17.31 18.68
N GLY A 380 -5.84 -18.35 17.96
CA GLY A 380 -6.86 -19.31 18.41
C GLY A 380 -8.31 -18.93 18.14
N ARG A 381 -8.61 -17.80 17.48
CA ARG A 381 -9.98 -17.40 17.09
C ARG A 381 -10.09 -17.11 15.59
N GLY A 382 -11.23 -17.45 14.98
CA GLY A 382 -11.54 -17.10 13.59
C GLY A 382 -12.85 -17.71 13.10
N LEU A 383 -12.92 -18.00 11.79
CA LEU A 383 -14.10 -18.47 11.08
C LEU A 383 -14.82 -19.65 11.77
N ALA A 384 -14.07 -20.65 12.25
CA ALA A 384 -14.65 -21.82 12.91
C ALA A 384 -15.44 -21.45 14.18
N ASP A 385 -15.04 -20.37 14.86
CA ASP A 385 -15.61 -19.95 16.13
C ASP A 385 -16.77 -18.96 15.92
N VAL A 386 -16.79 -18.24 14.79
CA VAL A 386 -17.97 -17.50 14.31
C VAL A 386 -19.07 -18.45 13.87
N LEU A 387 -18.75 -19.46 13.05
CA LEU A 387 -19.73 -20.44 12.57
C LEU A 387 -20.31 -21.32 13.69
N ARG A 388 -19.60 -21.47 14.82
CA ARG A 388 -20.12 -22.09 16.06
C ARG A 388 -20.90 -21.12 16.96
N GLY A 389 -20.97 -19.82 16.64
CA GLY A 389 -21.62 -18.79 17.46
C GLY A 389 -20.89 -18.44 18.76
N GLU A 390 -19.62 -18.83 18.91
CA GLU A 390 -18.81 -18.58 20.12
C GLU A 390 -18.25 -17.15 20.15
N VAL A 391 -18.05 -16.52 18.99
CA VAL A 391 -17.44 -15.19 18.83
C VAL A 391 -18.16 -14.45 17.70
N PRO A 392 -18.61 -13.19 17.88
CA PRO A 392 -19.23 -12.43 16.80
C PRO A 392 -18.20 -12.02 15.73
N LEU A 393 -18.63 -11.96 14.47
CA LEU A 393 -17.81 -11.72 13.28
C LEU A 393 -16.88 -10.50 13.41
N GLU A 394 -17.38 -9.40 13.97
CA GLU A 394 -16.62 -8.16 14.13
C GLU A 394 -15.35 -8.32 14.99
N GLN A 395 -15.32 -9.26 15.95
CA GLN A 395 -14.17 -9.47 16.83
C GLN A 395 -13.03 -10.27 16.17
N VAL A 396 -13.24 -10.84 14.98
CA VAL A 396 -12.24 -11.62 14.24
C VAL A 396 -11.91 -11.05 12.84
N LEU A 397 -12.64 -10.02 12.39
CA LEU A 397 -12.33 -9.28 11.16
C LEU A 397 -11.14 -8.31 11.37
N MET A 398 -9.97 -8.68 10.85
CA MET A 398 -8.77 -7.84 10.86
C MET A 398 -8.82 -6.81 9.72
N ALA A 399 -8.69 -5.51 10.01
CA ALA A 399 -8.59 -4.48 8.98
C ALA A 399 -7.18 -4.41 8.37
N GLU A 400 -7.07 -4.48 7.04
CA GLU A 400 -5.82 -4.23 6.28
C GLU A 400 -5.94 -2.89 5.51
N GLY A 401 -6.25 -1.82 6.25
CA GLY A 401 -6.54 -0.50 5.71
C GLY A 401 -8.05 -0.22 5.52
N PRO A 402 -8.43 0.88 4.84
CA PRO A 402 -9.79 1.42 4.88
C PRO A 402 -10.84 0.63 4.08
N TYR A 403 -10.41 -0.19 3.12
CA TYR A 403 -11.31 -0.92 2.20
C TYR A 403 -11.05 -2.44 2.16
N LEU A 404 -10.21 -2.97 3.06
CA LEU A 404 -9.89 -4.39 3.12
C LEU A 404 -10.03 -4.90 4.56
N ARG A 405 -10.80 -5.98 4.75
CA ARG A 405 -10.84 -6.76 5.99
C ARG A 405 -10.47 -8.22 5.68
N MET A 406 -9.93 -8.94 6.66
CA MET A 406 -9.53 -10.34 6.55
C MET A 406 -10.08 -11.16 7.71
N LEU A 407 -10.55 -12.37 7.40
CA LEU A 407 -10.96 -13.42 8.32
C LEU A 407 -10.17 -14.69 7.98
N GLY A 408 -9.58 -15.34 8.97
CA GLY A 408 -8.91 -16.64 8.81
C GLY A 408 -9.70 -17.79 9.41
N ALA A 409 -9.24 -19.02 9.14
CA ALA A 409 -9.89 -20.27 9.56
C ALA A 409 -10.08 -20.42 11.09
N GLY A 410 -9.27 -19.72 11.90
CA GLY A 410 -9.29 -19.80 13.36
C GLY A 410 -8.42 -20.92 13.94
N GLY A 411 -8.60 -21.20 15.24
CA GLY A 411 -7.75 -22.15 15.97
C GLY A 411 -8.00 -23.63 15.66
N ARG A 412 -9.17 -23.97 15.10
CA ARG A 412 -9.59 -25.35 14.78
C ARG A 412 -10.13 -25.44 13.35
N PRO A 413 -9.25 -25.45 12.33
CA PRO A 413 -9.70 -25.47 10.93
C PRO A 413 -10.42 -26.77 10.53
N ALA A 414 -10.28 -27.87 11.28
CA ALA A 414 -10.97 -29.14 10.98
C ALA A 414 -12.49 -29.05 11.18
N ASP A 415 -12.94 -28.32 12.23
CA ASP A 415 -14.35 -28.11 12.55
C ASP A 415 -15.14 -27.42 11.41
N LEU A 416 -14.44 -26.81 10.46
CA LEU A 416 -15.04 -26.14 9.31
C LEU A 416 -15.69 -27.11 8.32
N ASP A 417 -15.25 -28.37 8.23
CA ASP A 417 -15.69 -29.26 7.16
C ASP A 417 -17.19 -29.62 7.27
N ASP A 418 -17.67 -29.94 8.48
CA ASP A 418 -19.10 -30.15 8.75
C ASP A 418 -19.86 -28.82 8.79
N THR A 419 -19.28 -27.79 9.43
CA THR A 419 -20.00 -26.53 9.68
C THR A 419 -20.21 -25.69 8.40
N LEU A 420 -19.30 -25.78 7.43
CA LEU A 420 -19.46 -25.11 6.12
C LEU A 420 -20.50 -25.76 5.21
N ALA A 421 -20.89 -27.01 5.48
CA ALA A 421 -22.00 -27.67 4.80
C ALA A 421 -23.38 -27.35 5.40
N GLY A 422 -23.42 -26.64 6.54
CA GLY A 422 -24.63 -26.21 7.23
C GLY A 422 -25.12 -24.81 6.84
N PRO A 423 -26.32 -24.41 7.31
CA PRO A 423 -26.92 -23.10 6.99
C PRO A 423 -26.07 -21.91 7.44
N ALA A 424 -25.31 -22.05 8.54
CA ALA A 424 -24.46 -21.01 9.09
C ALA A 424 -23.44 -20.44 8.09
N ALA A 425 -23.03 -21.21 7.07
CA ALA A 425 -22.18 -20.73 6.00
C ALA A 425 -22.90 -19.74 5.05
N ALA A 426 -24.18 -19.98 4.76
CA ALA A 426 -25.01 -19.07 3.97
C ALA A 426 -25.38 -17.82 4.78
N ASP A 427 -25.70 -17.99 6.06
CA ASP A 427 -26.02 -16.89 6.99
C ASP A 427 -24.82 -15.94 7.14
N LEU A 428 -23.61 -16.48 7.37
CA LEU A 428 -22.37 -15.70 7.44
C LEU A 428 -22.05 -14.99 6.10
N LEU A 429 -22.31 -15.62 4.96
CA LEU A 429 -22.12 -14.98 3.66
C LEU A 429 -23.15 -13.88 3.40
N ALA A 430 -24.35 -13.94 4.00
CA ALA A 430 -25.29 -12.83 4.00
C ALA A 430 -24.79 -11.64 4.86
N GLU A 431 -24.35 -11.90 6.10
CA GLU A 431 -23.77 -10.88 7.00
C GLU A 431 -22.56 -10.16 6.36
N LEU A 432 -21.67 -10.93 5.72
CA LEU A 432 -20.53 -10.39 4.97
C LEU A 432 -20.95 -9.56 3.75
N ARG A 433 -22.05 -9.92 3.08
CA ARG A 433 -22.61 -9.21 1.93
C ARG A 433 -23.24 -7.86 2.30
N GLU A 434 -23.77 -7.69 3.51
CA GLU A 434 -24.27 -6.38 3.96
C GLU A 434 -23.12 -5.35 4.13
N THR A 435 -21.97 -5.80 4.62
CA THR A 435 -20.85 -4.93 4.99
C THR A 435 -19.80 -4.72 3.89
N ALA A 436 -19.78 -5.57 2.85
CA ALA A 436 -18.77 -5.58 1.78
C ALA A 436 -19.39 -5.47 0.37
N ASP A 437 -18.70 -4.80 -0.55
CA ASP A 437 -19.05 -4.76 -1.98
C ASP A 437 -18.56 -6.02 -2.70
N VAL A 438 -17.49 -6.65 -2.20
CA VAL A 438 -16.92 -7.92 -2.68
C VAL A 438 -16.42 -8.78 -1.51
N VAL A 439 -16.81 -10.06 -1.50
CA VAL A 439 -16.30 -11.10 -0.59
C VAL A 439 -15.44 -12.07 -1.41
N LEU A 440 -14.15 -12.16 -1.09
CA LEU A 440 -13.21 -13.12 -1.70
C LEU A 440 -12.95 -14.27 -0.73
N ILE A 441 -13.24 -15.49 -1.14
CA ILE A 441 -13.11 -16.68 -0.30
C ILE A 441 -11.92 -17.52 -0.80
N CYS A 442 -10.84 -17.60 -0.04
CA CYS A 442 -9.63 -18.35 -0.40
C CYS A 442 -9.71 -19.78 0.13
N THR A 443 -9.57 -20.77 -0.75
CA THR A 443 -9.54 -22.20 -0.40
C THR A 443 -8.35 -22.95 -1.00
N GLY A 444 -8.26 -24.26 -0.76
CA GLY A 444 -7.27 -25.16 -1.34
C GLY A 444 -7.72 -25.78 -2.67
N ALA A 445 -7.64 -27.11 -2.76
CA ALA A 445 -8.04 -27.87 -3.96
C ALA A 445 -9.56 -27.85 -4.19
N ALA A 446 -9.98 -27.88 -5.45
CA ALA A 446 -11.37 -28.03 -5.89
C ALA A 446 -12.01 -29.34 -5.37
N THR A 447 -11.21 -30.37 -5.14
CA THR A 447 -11.64 -31.65 -4.54
C THR A 447 -11.91 -31.57 -3.03
N GLY A 448 -11.46 -30.52 -2.32
CA GLY A 448 -11.63 -30.39 -0.88
C GLY A 448 -13.06 -30.04 -0.47
N LEU A 449 -13.55 -30.62 0.64
CA LEU A 449 -14.94 -30.47 1.11
C LEU A 449 -15.38 -29.01 1.28
N ARG A 450 -14.55 -28.18 1.94
CA ARG A 450 -14.81 -26.73 2.11
C ARG A 450 -14.95 -26.01 0.77
N THR A 451 -14.08 -26.32 -0.19
CA THR A 451 -14.13 -25.73 -1.53
C THR A 451 -15.42 -26.10 -2.24
N GLN A 452 -15.87 -27.35 -2.11
CA GLN A 452 -17.14 -27.81 -2.68
C GLN A 452 -18.33 -27.11 -2.01
N ALA A 453 -18.44 -27.13 -0.68
CA ALA A 453 -19.55 -26.49 0.04
C ALA A 453 -19.66 -24.99 -0.28
N LEU A 454 -18.53 -24.28 -0.32
CA LEU A 454 -18.49 -22.84 -0.63
C LEU A 454 -18.68 -22.52 -2.11
N ALA A 455 -18.41 -23.46 -3.03
CA ALA A 455 -18.64 -23.27 -4.47
C ALA A 455 -20.13 -23.20 -4.81
N ALA A 456 -20.99 -23.91 -4.09
CA ALA A 456 -22.44 -23.84 -4.22
C ALA A 456 -23.04 -22.51 -3.70
N LEU A 457 -22.31 -21.76 -2.87
CA LEU A 457 -22.74 -20.50 -2.25
C LEU A 457 -22.12 -19.25 -2.91
N ALA A 458 -21.23 -19.42 -3.89
CA ALA A 458 -20.53 -18.34 -4.57
C ALA A 458 -21.17 -17.99 -5.93
N ASP A 459 -21.13 -16.72 -6.29
CA ASP A 459 -21.66 -16.22 -7.57
C ASP A 459 -20.70 -16.56 -8.72
N THR A 460 -19.40 -16.53 -8.43
CA THR A 460 -18.35 -17.04 -9.33
C THR A 460 -17.25 -17.79 -8.56
N VAL A 461 -16.72 -18.83 -9.19
CA VAL A 461 -15.48 -19.51 -8.78
C VAL A 461 -14.35 -19.12 -9.74
N LEU A 462 -13.22 -18.71 -9.18
CA LEU A 462 -11.97 -18.41 -9.87
C LEU A 462 -11.00 -19.57 -9.64
N LEU A 463 -10.84 -20.40 -10.67
CA LEU A 463 -9.94 -21.55 -10.65
C LEU A 463 -8.54 -21.10 -11.09
N GLU A 464 -7.60 -21.04 -10.15
CA GLU A 464 -6.20 -20.73 -10.41
C GLU A 464 -5.48 -21.96 -10.98
N VAL A 465 -5.09 -21.90 -12.25
CA VAL A 465 -4.48 -23.03 -12.96
C VAL A 465 -3.02 -22.71 -13.29
N PRO A 466 -2.04 -23.54 -12.90
CA PRO A 466 -0.66 -23.35 -13.34
C PRO A 466 -0.54 -23.61 -14.85
N ALA A 467 0.25 -22.79 -15.56
CA ALA A 467 0.50 -22.92 -17.00
C ALA A 467 1.37 -24.12 -17.41
N ALA A 468 1.39 -25.18 -16.61
CA ALA A 468 2.09 -26.44 -16.88
C ALA A 468 1.30 -27.32 -17.87
N ALA A 469 1.97 -28.30 -18.47
CA ALA A 469 1.38 -29.19 -19.48
C ALA A 469 0.14 -29.98 -18.97
N GLU A 470 0.07 -30.27 -17.67
CA GLU A 470 -1.05 -30.97 -17.03
C GLU A 470 -2.19 -30.03 -16.62
N GLY A 471 -1.94 -28.71 -16.60
CA GLY A 471 -2.88 -27.67 -16.17
C GLY A 471 -4.24 -27.73 -16.85
N PRO A 472 -4.34 -27.85 -18.20
CA PRO A 472 -5.63 -27.95 -18.89
C PRO A 472 -6.44 -29.19 -18.51
N ALA A 473 -5.78 -30.33 -18.26
CA ALA A 473 -6.45 -31.58 -17.88
C ALA A 473 -6.95 -31.53 -16.42
N ALA A 474 -6.11 -31.04 -15.50
CA ALA A 474 -6.48 -30.81 -14.11
C ALA A 474 -7.62 -29.77 -13.99
N ALA A 475 -7.58 -28.71 -14.80
CA ALA A 475 -8.66 -27.73 -14.89
C ALA A 475 -9.97 -28.34 -15.40
N ALA A 476 -9.92 -29.25 -16.39
CA ALA A 476 -11.13 -29.89 -16.91
C ALA A 476 -11.83 -30.75 -15.84
N ALA A 477 -11.07 -31.54 -15.09
CA ALA A 477 -11.60 -32.32 -13.97
C ALA A 477 -12.18 -31.43 -12.85
N ALA A 478 -11.46 -30.35 -12.49
CA ALA A 478 -11.90 -29.43 -11.45
C ALA A 478 -13.15 -28.62 -11.84
N VAL A 479 -13.25 -28.12 -13.08
CA VAL A 479 -14.44 -27.40 -13.57
C VAL A 479 -15.67 -28.32 -13.62
N GLU A 480 -15.50 -29.57 -14.07
CA GLU A 480 -16.59 -30.56 -14.09
C GLU A 480 -17.07 -30.90 -12.67
N LEU A 481 -16.17 -31.05 -11.71
CA LEU A 481 -16.50 -31.26 -10.31
C LEU A 481 -17.25 -30.05 -9.72
N LEU A 482 -16.74 -28.83 -9.91
CA LEU A 482 -17.37 -27.61 -9.41
C LEU A 482 -18.79 -27.40 -9.98
N ARG A 483 -19.00 -27.70 -11.27
CA ARG A 483 -20.34 -27.66 -11.88
C ARG A 483 -21.30 -28.68 -11.26
N ARG A 484 -20.86 -29.91 -10.98
CA ARG A 484 -21.68 -30.95 -10.33
C ARG A 484 -22.10 -30.59 -8.91
N VAL A 485 -21.28 -29.80 -8.22
CA VAL A 485 -21.57 -29.29 -6.86
C VAL A 485 -22.49 -28.07 -6.89
N GLY A 486 -22.76 -27.48 -8.07
CA GLY A 486 -23.70 -26.36 -8.24
C GLY A 486 -23.04 -24.99 -8.35
N ALA A 487 -21.74 -24.91 -8.67
CA ALA A 487 -21.05 -23.62 -8.84
C ALA A 487 -21.65 -22.79 -9.99
N SER A 488 -22.29 -21.66 -9.63
CA SER A 488 -23.06 -20.78 -10.52
C SER A 488 -22.31 -20.40 -11.81
N THR A 489 -21.09 -19.86 -11.65
CA THR A 489 -20.16 -19.61 -12.75
C THR A 489 -18.77 -20.07 -12.35
N VAL A 490 -18.04 -20.73 -13.26
CA VAL A 490 -16.61 -21.02 -13.08
C VAL A 490 -15.83 -20.30 -14.16
N ARG A 491 -14.74 -19.62 -13.78
CA ARG A 491 -13.79 -18.95 -14.69
C ARG A 491 -12.36 -19.33 -14.33
N LEU A 492 -11.47 -19.29 -15.32
CA LEU A 492 -10.08 -19.69 -15.18
C LEU A 492 -9.15 -18.48 -15.03
N LEU A 493 -8.14 -18.64 -14.18
CA LEU A 493 -7.06 -17.68 -13.99
C LEU A 493 -5.73 -18.41 -14.15
N VAL A 494 -5.07 -18.23 -15.30
CA VAL A 494 -3.87 -19.02 -15.64
C VAL A 494 -2.62 -18.32 -15.11
N VAL A 495 -1.85 -19.03 -14.28
CA VAL A 495 -0.63 -18.53 -13.64
C VAL A 495 0.61 -19.04 -14.37
N ASN A 496 1.28 -18.12 -15.07
CA ASN A 496 2.48 -18.33 -15.85
C ASN A 496 3.73 -18.28 -14.95
N GLY A 497 4.15 -19.45 -14.47
CA GLY A 497 5.43 -19.67 -13.80
C GLY A 497 5.29 -20.45 -12.49
N GLY A 498 6.29 -21.27 -12.20
CA GLY A 498 6.25 -22.27 -11.13
C GLY A 498 6.27 -23.68 -11.72
N ALA A 499 7.43 -24.34 -11.64
CA ALA A 499 7.51 -25.77 -11.84
C ALA A 499 6.74 -26.48 -10.70
N PRO A 500 6.24 -27.72 -10.91
CA PRO A 500 5.72 -28.50 -9.79
C PRO A 500 6.78 -28.60 -8.69
N ALA A 501 6.36 -28.45 -7.44
CA ALA A 501 7.26 -28.53 -6.30
C ALA A 501 7.72 -29.98 -6.10
N SER A 502 8.82 -30.35 -6.77
CA SER A 502 9.49 -31.65 -6.58
C SER A 502 9.81 -31.85 -5.11
N GLN A 503 9.03 -32.74 -4.48
CA GLN A 503 9.28 -33.40 -3.20
C GLN A 503 10.24 -32.64 -2.27
N VAL A 504 9.69 -31.70 -1.49
CA VAL A 504 10.32 -31.30 -0.23
C VAL A 504 10.35 -32.56 0.63
N ALA A 505 11.50 -33.23 0.66
CA ALA A 505 11.73 -34.38 1.54
C ALA A 505 11.37 -33.97 2.98
N PRO A 506 10.69 -34.83 3.75
CA PRO A 506 10.12 -34.44 5.04
C PRO A 506 11.24 -33.91 5.95
N ALA A 507 11.12 -32.64 6.34
CA ALA A 507 12.07 -32.01 7.23
C ALA A 507 12.19 -32.85 8.51
N ALA A 508 13.41 -33.27 8.83
CA ALA A 508 13.65 -34.15 9.96
C ALA A 508 13.09 -33.52 11.25
N GLY A 509 12.13 -34.21 11.87
CA GLY A 509 11.44 -33.70 13.06
C GLY A 509 12.42 -33.41 14.21
N PRO A 510 12.05 -32.53 15.16
CA PRO A 510 12.92 -32.12 16.26
C PRO A 510 13.42 -33.34 17.03
N ALA A 511 14.75 -33.52 17.04
CA ALA A 511 15.38 -34.68 17.66
C ALA A 511 15.04 -34.73 19.15
N ARG A 512 14.50 -35.88 19.60
CA ARG A 512 14.31 -36.15 21.03
C ARG A 512 15.64 -36.01 21.79
N PRO A 513 15.65 -35.48 23.03
CA PRO A 513 16.88 -35.39 23.82
C PRO A 513 17.36 -36.78 24.23
N GLY A 514 18.24 -37.37 23.41
CA GLY A 514 18.93 -38.63 23.69
C GLY A 514 20.01 -38.46 24.77
N ALA A 515 20.08 -39.38 25.72
CA ALA A 515 20.99 -39.27 26.86
C ALA A 515 22.47 -39.44 26.45
N ALA A 516 23.27 -38.38 26.64
CA ALA A 516 24.71 -38.40 26.42
C ALA A 516 25.44 -38.99 27.65
N THR A 517 25.94 -40.22 27.52
CA THR A 517 26.74 -40.89 28.55
C THR A 517 28.11 -40.22 28.74
N ARG A 518 28.55 -40.10 30.00
CA ARG A 518 29.87 -39.52 30.35
C ARG A 518 31.01 -40.46 29.98
N SER A 519 31.81 -40.12 28.96
CA SER A 519 33.12 -40.72 28.70
C SER A 519 34.25 -39.77 29.11
N ARG A 520 35.19 -40.25 29.93
CA ARG A 520 36.40 -39.51 30.35
C ARG A 520 37.62 -40.04 29.58
N PRO A 521 38.43 -39.19 28.94
CA PRO A 521 39.85 -39.46 28.77
C PRO A 521 40.59 -39.13 30.07
N ARG A 522 41.48 -40.03 30.51
CA ARG A 522 42.52 -39.74 31.51
C ARG A 522 43.83 -39.52 30.77
N LEU A 523 44.65 -38.56 31.21
CA LEU A 523 46.11 -38.65 31.02
C LEU A 523 46.84 -38.00 32.21
N ARG A 524 48.07 -38.47 32.44
CA ARG A 524 48.92 -38.17 33.61
C ARG A 524 50.15 -37.36 33.18
N VAL A 525 50.72 -36.62 34.13
CA VAL A 525 52.16 -36.35 34.43
C VAL A 525 52.15 -35.04 35.24
N ARG A 526 52.54 -34.95 36.53
CA ARG A 526 53.67 -35.48 37.34
C ARG A 526 54.96 -34.64 37.28
N LEU A 527 54.91 -33.48 37.96
CA LEU A 527 55.93 -32.86 38.83
C LEU A 527 57.43 -33.11 38.56
N SER A 528 58.24 -32.03 38.53
CA SER A 528 59.33 -31.83 39.52
C SER A 528 60.04 -30.45 39.48
N ARG A 529 60.50 -29.99 40.66
CA ARG A 529 61.55 -28.96 40.94
C ARG A 529 61.36 -27.51 40.45
N TRP A 530 62.17 -26.52 40.86
CA TRP A 530 62.50 -25.97 42.22
C TRP A 530 63.44 -24.74 42.03
N VAL A 531 63.32 -23.68 42.86
CA VAL A 531 64.35 -22.61 43.11
C VAL A 531 64.67 -21.67 41.90
N SER A 532 64.88 -20.34 42.03
CA SER A 532 64.82 -19.40 43.17
C SER A 532 64.76 -17.90 42.78
N GLY A 533 64.11 -17.08 43.62
CA GLY A 533 64.50 -15.69 43.94
C GLY A 533 64.14 -14.57 42.93
N ARG A 534 63.91 -13.31 43.33
CA ARG A 534 63.93 -12.67 44.67
C ARG A 534 62.79 -11.63 44.85
N ARG A 535 62.64 -11.18 46.09
CA ARG A 535 61.85 -10.04 46.65
C ARG A 535 61.95 -8.75 45.78
N THR A 536 61.05 -7.76 45.82
CA THR A 536 60.34 -7.10 46.95
C THR A 536 58.94 -6.58 46.53
N THR A 537 57.82 -6.99 47.13
CA THR A 537 57.16 -6.52 48.40
C THR A 537 56.56 -5.10 48.37
N VAL A 538 55.22 -5.05 48.33
CA VAL A 538 54.32 -3.94 48.74
C VAL A 538 54.22 -3.89 50.27
N PRO A 539 53.77 -2.76 50.87
CA PRO A 539 53.02 -2.82 52.13
C PRO A 539 51.77 -1.90 52.18
N GLU A 540 50.59 -2.53 52.27
CA GLU A 540 49.56 -2.22 53.29
C GLU A 540 49.96 -2.92 54.62
N PRO A 541 49.28 -2.79 55.80
CA PRO A 541 47.93 -2.24 56.11
C PRO A 541 48.02 -1.17 57.25
N ALA A 542 47.12 -0.94 58.25
CA ALA A 542 45.89 -1.60 58.71
C ALA A 542 44.99 -0.76 59.65
N LEU A 543 43.66 -0.98 59.55
CA LEU A 543 42.67 -1.20 60.63
C LEU A 543 42.44 -0.20 61.80
N SER A 544 41.28 -0.40 62.46
CA SER A 544 40.72 0.27 63.67
C SER A 544 40.19 1.71 63.46
N VAL A 545 39.00 2.15 63.90
CA VAL A 545 37.98 1.76 64.93
C VAL A 545 38.07 2.50 66.27
N SER A 546 37.47 3.70 66.30
CA SER A 546 36.78 4.36 67.42
C SER A 546 36.02 5.58 66.84
N GLY A 547 34.99 6.19 67.44
CA GLY A 547 34.31 5.90 68.71
C GLY A 547 34.15 7.16 69.56
N GLY A 548 33.01 7.85 69.48
CA GLY A 548 32.74 9.07 70.27
C GLY A 548 31.52 9.85 69.78
N SER A 549 30.71 10.36 70.71
CA SER A 549 29.37 10.91 70.44
C SER A 549 29.25 12.44 70.63
N SER A 550 28.13 12.97 70.12
CA SER A 550 27.27 14.02 70.74
C SER A 550 27.66 15.51 70.76
N HIS A 551 26.71 16.30 70.23
CA HIS A 551 26.21 17.61 70.71
C HIS A 551 26.87 18.93 70.23
N PRO A 552 26.13 20.08 70.25
CA PRO A 552 25.87 20.78 68.98
C PRO A 552 26.18 22.32 69.04
N PRO A 553 25.36 23.28 68.53
CA PRO A 553 25.89 24.24 67.56
C PRO A 553 26.14 25.67 68.08
N GLY A 554 27.07 26.35 67.40
CA GLY A 554 27.24 27.80 67.35
C GLY A 554 28.30 28.14 66.29
N GLY A 555 28.27 29.28 65.60
CA GLY A 555 27.30 30.38 65.63
C GLY A 555 27.83 31.58 64.83
N ALA A 556 26.99 32.61 64.64
CA ALA A 556 27.25 33.82 63.85
C ALA A 556 27.44 33.62 62.33
N GLY A 557 26.95 34.60 61.56
CA GLY A 557 26.81 34.58 60.11
C GLY A 557 25.62 35.44 59.70
#